data_AF-A0A8W8NIB2-F1
#
_entry.id   AF-A0A8W8NIB2-F1
#
_cell.length_a   1.000
_cell.length_b   1.000
_cell.length_c   1.000
_cell.angle_alpha   90.00
_cell.angle_beta   90.00
_cell.angle_gamma   90.00
#
_symmetry.space_group_name_H-M   'P 1'
#
loop_
_entity.id
_entity.type
_entity.pdbx_description
1 polymer ?
#
loop_
_entity_poly.entity_id
_entity_poly.type
_entity_poly.pdbx_seq_one_letter_code
_entity_poly.pdbx_strand_id
1 'polypeptide(L)'
;IEGNPSAMMIRFDSQKHSSRTPGAGFSLTVEAYTSGCIDYPCKNGGTCAETANGGYVCTCTNGWSGSTCEHIAADAVNSCSLSDDLFSCAFKQDTAMSDFKWKITAEYNGNYGLDPALVLRPLMSGRYYYNWQSFLVTTADFEPNDRCLSFKYIFPTNDLTASWPSAVYVYTEGDGLNRIKVAELTTESATDVWQTKEVQINSLDNLKLTIEGVIGRQKVALDEIMIKPGSCGTVLPCVDSNPCQNGGTCVPVGTTATCVCNTCMYTGTFCETAVGHVCTFESSSCFLVDSANDNFDWTRQQYGTPSSYTGPVGAYEGQYYLYTEGSYPRVQGDKAILESNLVFEAKTYCLKMQYHMRDERPTSMGSLYVKTKQGSNPAVTRFQKSGHQGSDWKSLQLNLSLDSQTKIIIESVRGASWASDIAIDDVRLSGCPC
;
A
#
# COMPACT_ATOMS: atom_id res chain seq x y z
N ILE A 1 29.97 12.58 -33.21
CA ILE A 1 28.90 12.11 -34.12
C ILE A 1 27.63 12.79 -33.64
N GLU A 2 27.28 13.91 -34.26
CA GLU A 2 25.98 14.55 -34.10
C GLU A 2 24.98 13.70 -34.87
N GLY A 3 24.15 12.94 -34.16
CA GLY A 3 23.05 12.20 -34.76
C GLY A 3 21.83 13.10 -34.81
N ASN A 4 21.18 13.20 -35.97
CA ASN A 4 19.84 13.77 -36.07
C ASN A 4 18.86 12.80 -35.38
N PRO A 5 18.14 13.21 -34.31
CA PRO A 5 17.23 12.34 -33.58
C PRO A 5 16.02 11.87 -34.41
N SER A 6 15.84 12.42 -35.61
CA SER A 6 14.76 12.07 -36.55
C SER A 6 15.14 10.97 -37.55
N ALA A 7 16.34 10.40 -37.46
CA ALA A 7 16.85 9.41 -38.42
C ALA A 7 17.29 8.11 -37.72
N MET A 8 16.64 6.99 -38.06
CA MET A 8 17.10 5.65 -37.70
C MET A 8 17.90 5.05 -38.87
N MET A 9 19.14 4.65 -38.62
CA MET A 9 19.99 3.98 -39.61
C MET A 9 20.15 2.51 -39.24
N ILE A 10 19.47 1.62 -39.97
CA ILE A 10 19.65 0.17 -39.83
C ILE A 10 20.71 -0.27 -40.83
N ARG A 11 21.88 -0.69 -40.34
CA ARG A 11 22.99 -1.21 -41.17
C ARG A 11 23.08 -2.72 -41.02
N PHE A 12 22.82 -3.44 -42.10
CA PHE A 12 23.12 -4.87 -42.18
C PHE A 12 24.51 -5.06 -42.77
N ASP A 13 25.35 -5.85 -42.10
CA ASP A 13 26.65 -6.26 -42.61
C ASP A 13 26.61 -7.75 -42.97
N SER A 14 26.53 -8.03 -44.26
CA SER A 14 26.48 -9.40 -44.78
C SER A 14 27.86 -10.06 -44.87
N GLN A 15 28.96 -9.39 -44.50
CA GLN A 15 30.32 -9.90 -44.70
C GLN A 15 30.73 -11.05 -43.75
N LYS A 16 29.89 -11.45 -42.78
CA LYS A 16 30.24 -12.54 -41.83
C LYS A 16 29.87 -13.97 -42.23
N HIS A 17 29.16 -14.20 -43.35
CA HIS A 17 28.81 -15.57 -43.77
C HIS A 17 28.90 -15.77 -45.30
N SER A 18 30.08 -16.14 -45.79
CA SER A 18 30.34 -16.46 -47.20
C SER A 18 29.80 -17.82 -47.67
N SER A 19 29.11 -18.58 -46.80
CA SER A 19 28.70 -19.97 -47.05
C SER A 19 27.19 -20.18 -47.28
N ARG A 20 26.39 -19.13 -47.53
CA ARG A 20 24.94 -19.26 -47.80
C ARG A 20 24.54 -18.71 -49.17
N THR A 21 23.82 -19.53 -49.94
CA THR A 21 23.28 -19.20 -51.28
C THR A 21 22.07 -18.25 -51.16
N PRO A 22 22.05 -17.08 -51.83
CA PRO A 22 20.92 -16.13 -51.81
C PRO A 22 19.69 -16.72 -52.52
N GLY A 23 18.48 -16.59 -51.95
CA GLY A 23 17.28 -17.10 -52.64
C GLY A 23 15.92 -16.99 -51.92
N ALA A 24 15.88 -16.70 -50.62
CA ALA A 24 14.66 -16.21 -49.98
C ALA A 24 14.98 -14.82 -49.46
N GLY A 25 14.58 -13.79 -50.21
CA GLY A 25 14.70 -12.40 -49.74
C GLY A 25 13.97 -12.25 -48.41
N PHE A 26 14.51 -11.41 -47.52
CA PHE A 26 13.74 -10.95 -46.37
C PHE A 26 13.00 -9.67 -46.77
N SER A 27 11.73 -9.56 -46.39
CA SER A 27 11.01 -8.29 -46.44
C SER A 27 11.20 -7.61 -45.10
N LEU A 28 11.75 -6.40 -45.11
CA LEU A 28 11.82 -5.53 -43.94
C LEU A 28 10.87 -4.36 -44.18
N THR A 29 9.82 -4.28 -43.38
CA THR A 29 8.97 -3.09 -43.31
C THR A 29 9.43 -2.28 -42.11
N VAL A 30 9.90 -1.06 -42.36
CA VAL A 30 10.24 -0.08 -41.31
C VAL A 30 9.16 0.99 -41.35
N GLU A 31 8.37 1.06 -40.29
CA GLU A 31 7.32 2.07 -40.13
C GLU A 31 7.70 2.97 -38.95
N ALA A 32 7.74 4.27 -39.19
CA ALA A 32 7.90 5.26 -38.14
C ALA A 32 6.52 5.55 -37.56
N TYR A 33 6.32 5.14 -36.31
CA TYR A 33 5.16 5.52 -35.54
C TYR A 33 5.54 6.70 -34.63
N THR A 34 4.78 7.79 -34.71
CA THR A 34 4.87 8.86 -33.71
C THR A 34 4.50 8.27 -32.35
N SER A 35 5.29 8.55 -31.31
CA SER A 35 4.95 8.15 -29.94
C SER A 35 3.64 8.84 -29.54
N GLY A 36 2.64 8.05 -29.16
CA GLY A 36 1.36 8.60 -28.72
C GLY A 36 1.49 9.37 -27.41
N CYS A 37 2.51 9.07 -26.61
CA CYS A 37 2.78 9.70 -25.32
C CYS A 37 3.68 10.95 -25.39
N ILE A 38 4.19 11.33 -26.56
CA ILE A 38 5.19 12.40 -26.70
C ILE A 38 4.71 13.76 -26.19
N ASP A 39 3.42 14.04 -26.35
CA ASP A 39 2.78 15.30 -25.97
C ASP A 39 2.10 15.23 -24.60
N TYR A 40 2.41 14.21 -23.79
CA TYR A 40 1.81 13.99 -22.46
C TYR A 40 0.27 14.05 -22.48
N PRO A 41 -0.40 13.21 -23.30
CA PRO A 41 -1.84 13.32 -23.50
C PRO A 41 -2.65 13.00 -22.23
N CYS A 42 -2.11 12.19 -21.32
CA CYS A 42 -2.77 11.83 -20.08
C CYS A 42 -2.66 12.96 -19.06
N LYS A 43 -3.79 13.61 -18.79
CA LYS A 43 -3.90 14.74 -17.87
C LYS A 43 -3.95 14.26 -16.42
N ASN A 44 -3.84 15.22 -15.50
CA ASN A 44 -4.25 15.06 -14.10
C ASN A 44 -3.59 13.90 -13.33
N GLY A 45 -2.31 13.63 -13.60
CA GLY A 45 -1.59 12.53 -12.95
C GLY A 45 -1.70 11.20 -13.70
N GLY A 46 -2.44 11.13 -14.80
CA GLY A 46 -2.59 9.93 -15.61
C GLY A 46 -1.26 9.43 -16.18
N THR A 47 -1.07 8.12 -16.21
CA THR A 47 0.12 7.48 -16.79
C THR A 47 -0.16 7.09 -18.24
N CYS A 48 0.74 7.50 -19.14
CA CYS A 48 0.63 7.19 -20.56
C CYS A 48 1.39 5.90 -20.92
N ALA A 49 0.73 5.01 -21.66
CA ALA A 49 1.33 3.81 -22.23
C ALA A 49 1.19 3.81 -23.76
N GLU A 50 2.28 3.52 -24.46
CA GLU A 50 2.29 3.37 -25.92
C GLU A 50 1.54 2.12 -26.37
N THR A 51 0.87 2.23 -27.52
CA THR A 51 0.24 1.09 -28.21
C THR A 51 1.11 0.61 -29.37
N ALA A 52 0.85 -0.60 -29.87
CA ALA A 52 1.61 -1.20 -30.96
C ALA A 52 1.63 -0.38 -32.26
N ASN A 53 0.70 0.56 -32.44
CA ASN A 53 0.55 1.36 -33.66
C ASN A 53 0.89 2.85 -33.46
N GLY A 54 1.62 3.22 -32.39
CA GLY A 54 1.95 4.62 -32.10
C GLY A 54 0.80 5.46 -31.52
N GLY A 55 -0.33 4.85 -31.20
CA GLY A 55 -1.34 5.48 -30.34
C GLY A 55 -0.95 5.36 -28.87
N TYR A 56 -1.76 5.91 -27.98
CA TYR A 56 -1.56 5.81 -26.53
C TYR A 56 -2.81 5.29 -25.82
N VAL A 57 -2.62 4.81 -24.59
CA VAL A 57 -3.68 4.53 -23.62
C VAL A 57 -3.30 5.19 -22.30
N CYS A 58 -4.26 5.90 -21.70
CA CYS A 58 -4.10 6.51 -20.39
C CYS A 58 -4.61 5.59 -19.28
N THR A 59 -3.78 5.38 -18.27
CA THR A 59 -4.21 4.83 -16.98
C THR A 59 -4.45 5.99 -16.03
N CYS A 60 -5.71 6.25 -15.70
CA CYS A 60 -6.08 7.37 -14.84
C CYS A 60 -5.85 7.08 -13.36
N THR A 61 -5.47 8.11 -12.62
CA THR A 61 -5.40 8.09 -11.15
C THR A 61 -6.81 8.03 -10.55
N ASN A 62 -6.90 7.63 -9.28
CA ASN A 62 -8.19 7.50 -8.61
C ASN A 62 -8.98 8.82 -8.66
N GLY A 63 -10.27 8.74 -8.98
CA GLY A 63 -11.17 9.87 -9.15
C GLY A 63 -11.17 10.51 -10.56
N TRP A 64 -10.30 10.08 -11.47
CA TRP A 64 -10.26 10.53 -12.86
C TRP A 64 -10.71 9.46 -13.85
N SER A 65 -11.35 9.91 -14.92
CA SER A 65 -11.80 9.05 -16.01
C SER A 65 -11.72 9.78 -17.35
N GLY A 66 -12.10 9.10 -18.43
CA GLY A 66 -11.97 9.60 -19.79
C GLY A 66 -10.75 9.05 -20.52
N SER A 67 -10.69 9.34 -21.82
CA SER A 67 -9.62 8.84 -22.70
C SER A 67 -8.25 9.48 -22.40
N THR A 68 -8.28 10.67 -21.79
CA THR A 68 -7.12 11.49 -21.42
C THR A 68 -7.12 11.87 -19.94
N CYS A 69 -7.94 11.23 -19.11
CA CYS A 69 -8.11 11.55 -17.68
C CYS A 69 -8.62 12.99 -17.42
N GLU A 70 -9.54 13.45 -18.28
CA GLU A 70 -10.15 14.77 -18.28
C GLU A 70 -11.40 14.88 -17.41
N HIS A 71 -12.07 13.77 -17.12
CA HIS A 71 -13.35 13.76 -16.41
C HIS A 71 -13.19 13.45 -14.92
N ILE A 72 -13.93 14.18 -14.08
CA ILE A 72 -14.14 13.83 -12.67
C ILE A 72 -15.56 13.29 -12.52
N ALA A 73 -15.66 12.02 -12.13
CA ALA A 73 -16.94 11.35 -11.95
C ALA A 73 -17.79 11.99 -10.84
N ALA A 74 -19.09 11.76 -10.84
CA ALA A 74 -20.03 12.33 -9.88
C ALA A 74 -19.66 11.96 -8.42
N ASP A 75 -19.24 10.73 -8.18
CA ASP A 75 -18.88 10.17 -6.86
C ASP A 75 -17.37 10.13 -6.57
N ALA A 76 -16.56 10.72 -7.46
CA ALA A 76 -15.11 10.74 -7.31
C ALA A 76 -14.62 11.74 -6.27
N VAL A 77 -13.61 11.32 -5.50
CA VAL A 77 -12.77 12.20 -4.70
C VAL A 77 -11.51 12.52 -5.51
N ASN A 78 -11.22 13.81 -5.69
CA ASN A 78 -9.98 14.27 -6.28
C ASN A 78 -9.14 15.02 -5.24
N SER A 79 -7.86 14.69 -5.12
CA SER A 79 -6.91 15.37 -4.25
C SER A 79 -5.71 15.88 -5.04
N CYS A 80 -5.23 17.06 -4.72
CA CYS A 80 -4.03 17.64 -5.30
C CYS A 80 -2.80 17.18 -4.51
N SER A 81 -1.83 16.52 -5.18
CA SER A 81 -0.49 16.34 -4.64
C SER A 81 0.33 17.59 -4.93
N LEU A 82 0.94 18.16 -3.89
CA LEU A 82 1.78 19.35 -4.00
C LEU A 82 3.28 19.02 -3.90
N SER A 83 3.70 17.78 -4.14
CA SER A 83 5.11 17.38 -3.96
C SER A 83 6.09 18.12 -4.86
N ASP A 84 5.68 18.43 -6.10
CA ASP A 84 6.53 19.07 -7.10
C ASP A 84 5.78 20.14 -7.91
N ASP A 85 4.60 19.79 -8.47
CA ASP A 85 3.78 20.67 -9.30
C ASP A 85 2.26 20.45 -9.10
N LEU A 86 1.43 21.08 -9.93
CA LEU A 86 -0.03 20.92 -9.93
C LEU A 86 -0.51 19.81 -10.90
N PHE A 87 0.36 18.89 -11.34
CA PHE A 87 0.06 17.93 -12.40
C PHE A 87 -1.11 17.00 -12.04
N SER A 88 -1.20 16.52 -10.79
CA SER A 88 -2.30 15.69 -10.30
C SER A 88 -3.57 16.46 -9.93
N CYS A 89 -3.46 17.77 -9.80
CA CYS A 89 -4.53 18.63 -9.30
C CYS A 89 -5.54 18.98 -10.40
N ALA A 90 -6.82 19.01 -10.07
CA ALA A 90 -7.84 19.53 -10.99
C ALA A 90 -7.60 21.01 -11.34
N PHE A 91 -7.06 21.76 -10.38
CA PHE A 91 -6.69 23.15 -10.53
C PHE A 91 -5.33 23.30 -11.22
N LYS A 92 -5.27 24.17 -12.23
CA LYS A 92 -4.03 24.59 -12.90
C LYS A 92 -3.86 26.09 -12.79
N GLN A 93 -2.61 26.55 -12.82
CA GLN A 93 -2.31 27.97 -12.86
C GLN A 93 -2.78 28.58 -14.18
N ASP A 94 -3.71 29.54 -14.13
CA ASP A 94 -4.06 30.35 -15.28
C ASP A 94 -3.02 31.45 -15.46
N THR A 95 -2.07 31.27 -16.36
CA THR A 95 -0.99 32.24 -16.59
C THR A 95 -1.41 33.45 -17.41
N ALA A 96 -2.55 33.39 -18.09
CA ALA A 96 -3.02 34.49 -18.94
C ALA A 96 -3.71 35.57 -18.11
N MET A 97 -4.47 35.15 -17.09
CA MET A 97 -5.18 36.08 -16.20
C MET A 97 -4.40 36.46 -14.94
N SER A 98 -3.34 35.72 -14.59
CA SER A 98 -2.60 35.97 -13.34
C SER A 98 -1.44 36.92 -13.52
N ASP A 99 -1.33 37.89 -12.60
CA ASP A 99 -0.16 38.78 -12.50
C ASP A 99 1.11 38.03 -12.04
N PHE A 100 0.93 36.92 -11.33
CA PHE A 100 2.00 36.06 -10.81
C PHE A 100 1.54 34.61 -10.64
N LYS A 101 2.47 33.69 -10.35
CA LYS A 101 2.15 32.28 -10.11
C LYS A 101 2.17 31.94 -8.63
N TRP A 102 1.24 31.12 -8.18
CA TRP A 102 1.36 30.43 -6.90
C TRP A 102 2.63 29.59 -6.89
N LYS A 103 3.28 29.50 -5.72
CA LYS A 103 4.53 28.76 -5.57
C LYS A 103 4.34 27.57 -4.63
N ILE A 104 4.69 26.38 -5.09
CA ILE A 104 4.84 25.21 -4.22
C ILE A 104 6.18 25.30 -3.50
N THR A 105 6.18 25.16 -2.18
CA THR A 105 7.40 25.24 -1.38
C THR A 105 7.23 24.58 -0.01
N ALA A 106 8.26 23.86 0.43
CA ALA A 106 8.38 23.36 1.81
C ALA A 106 8.75 24.48 2.81
N GLU A 107 9.26 25.61 2.31
CA GLU A 107 9.59 26.79 3.12
C GLU A 107 8.33 27.58 3.50
N TYR A 108 7.64 27.12 4.55
CA TYR A 108 6.62 27.91 5.22
C TYR A 108 7.09 28.30 6.63
N ASN A 109 7.06 29.60 6.95
CA ASN A 109 7.56 30.17 8.22
C ASN A 109 9.04 29.90 8.60
N GLY A 110 9.90 29.56 7.63
CA GLY A 110 11.34 29.37 7.88
C GLY A 110 11.73 28.02 8.49
N ASN A 111 10.79 27.08 8.60
CA ASN A 111 11.09 25.69 8.95
C ASN A 111 11.35 24.87 7.67
N TYR A 112 12.53 24.26 7.60
CA TYR A 112 13.05 23.54 6.42
C TYR A 112 12.71 22.04 6.42
N GLY A 113 11.52 21.64 6.89
CA GLY A 113 11.18 20.22 7.06
C GLY A 113 9.69 19.88 7.05
N LEU A 114 8.86 20.68 6.38
CA LEU A 114 7.42 20.44 6.25
C LEU A 114 7.08 19.92 4.85
N ASP A 115 5.96 19.21 4.74
CA ASP A 115 5.35 18.84 3.46
C ASP A 115 5.11 20.10 2.60
N PRO A 116 5.36 20.06 1.27
CA PRO A 116 5.24 21.25 0.44
C PRO A 116 3.79 21.75 0.35
N ALA A 117 3.61 23.06 0.51
CA ALA A 117 2.31 23.72 0.39
C ALA A 117 2.30 24.74 -0.74
N LEU A 118 1.10 25.13 -1.18
CA LEU A 118 0.90 26.16 -2.19
C LEU A 118 0.87 27.54 -1.51
N VAL A 119 1.90 28.35 -1.75
CA VAL A 119 2.12 29.61 -1.03
C VAL A 119 1.87 30.82 -1.92
N LEU A 120 1.06 31.73 -1.37
CA LEU A 120 0.89 33.10 -1.81
C LEU A 120 2.01 33.95 -1.18
N ARG A 121 3.06 34.23 -1.95
CA ARG A 121 4.25 34.94 -1.44
C ARG A 121 4.20 36.44 -1.82
N PRO A 122 4.07 37.35 -0.85
CA PRO A 122 3.92 38.78 -1.10
C PRO A 122 5.20 39.49 -1.57
N LEU A 123 6.35 38.78 -1.49
CA LEU A 123 7.67 39.34 -1.76
C LEU A 123 8.33 38.55 -2.88
N MET A 124 8.23 39.10 -4.10
CA MET A 124 8.91 38.62 -5.30
C MET A 124 10.10 39.53 -5.60
N SER A 125 11.31 38.95 -5.76
CA SER A 125 12.52 39.69 -6.15
C SER A 125 12.82 40.96 -5.33
N GLY A 126 12.54 40.94 -4.01
CA GLY A 126 12.83 42.07 -3.13
C GLY A 126 11.85 43.25 -3.21
N ARG A 127 10.79 43.17 -4.02
CA ARG A 127 9.75 44.21 -4.12
C ARG A 127 8.43 43.71 -3.53
N TYR A 128 7.71 44.64 -2.89
CA TYR A 128 6.34 44.43 -2.45
C TYR A 128 5.41 44.75 -3.62
N TYR A 129 4.57 43.77 -3.95
CA TYR A 129 3.45 43.94 -4.88
C TYR A 129 2.17 43.88 -4.03
N TYR A 130 1.18 44.70 -4.31
CA TYR A 130 -0.09 44.74 -3.58
C TYR A 130 -1.24 44.69 -4.57
N ASN A 131 -2.32 43.98 -4.23
CA ASN A 131 -3.52 43.78 -5.06
C ASN A 131 -3.30 43.00 -6.36
N TRP A 132 -2.12 42.43 -6.57
CA TRP A 132 -1.89 41.51 -7.67
C TRP A 132 -2.70 40.25 -7.46
N GLN A 133 -3.24 39.71 -8.53
CA GLN A 133 -4.14 38.56 -8.50
C GLN A 133 -3.49 37.35 -9.17
N SER A 134 -3.73 36.16 -8.62
CA SER A 134 -3.33 34.90 -9.21
C SER A 134 -4.46 33.89 -9.14
N PHE A 135 -4.75 33.24 -10.27
CA PHE A 135 -5.90 32.39 -10.46
C PHE A 135 -5.44 30.95 -10.69
N LEU A 136 -5.91 30.05 -9.84
CA LEU A 136 -5.95 28.63 -10.10
C LEU A 136 -7.33 28.25 -10.59
N VAL A 137 -7.41 27.55 -11.71
CA VAL A 137 -8.66 27.28 -12.41
C VAL A 137 -8.75 25.79 -12.72
N THR A 138 -9.92 25.19 -12.51
CA THR A 138 -10.12 23.78 -12.88
C THR A 138 -10.06 23.58 -14.39
N THR A 139 -9.39 22.50 -14.81
CA THR A 139 -9.31 22.07 -16.21
C THR A 139 -10.05 20.75 -16.48
N ALA A 140 -10.79 20.29 -15.48
CA ALA A 140 -11.55 19.04 -15.50
C ALA A 140 -12.96 19.26 -16.01
N ASP A 141 -13.49 18.22 -16.64
CA ASP A 141 -14.90 18.11 -17.00
C ASP A 141 -15.62 17.39 -15.86
N PHE A 142 -16.44 18.11 -15.10
CA PHE A 142 -17.17 17.54 -13.97
C PHE A 142 -18.48 16.91 -14.41
N GLU A 143 -18.71 15.66 -14.03
CA GLU A 143 -20.06 15.11 -14.06
C GLU A 143 -20.97 15.88 -13.08
N PRO A 144 -22.24 16.15 -13.42
CA PRO A 144 -23.17 16.85 -12.54
C PRO A 144 -23.35 16.13 -11.20
N ASN A 145 -22.95 16.80 -10.13
CA ASN A 145 -23.23 16.41 -8.75
C ASN A 145 -22.97 17.60 -7.83
N ASP A 146 -23.61 17.63 -6.66
CA ASP A 146 -23.15 18.49 -5.59
C ASP A 146 -21.76 18.05 -5.14
N ARG A 147 -20.91 19.00 -4.77
CA ARG A 147 -19.51 18.75 -4.38
C ARG A 147 -19.13 19.59 -3.18
N CYS A 148 -18.09 19.16 -2.48
CA CYS A 148 -17.46 19.93 -1.44
C CYS A 148 -15.99 20.16 -1.80
N LEU A 149 -15.60 21.42 -1.97
CA LEU A 149 -14.18 21.79 -2.04
C LEU A 149 -13.66 21.92 -0.61
N SER A 150 -12.67 21.11 -0.25
CA SER A 150 -11.97 21.16 1.03
C SER A 150 -10.52 21.54 0.79
N PHE A 151 -9.95 22.39 1.64
CA PHE A 151 -8.52 22.65 1.66
C PHE A 151 -8.06 23.10 3.04
N LYS A 152 -6.84 22.75 3.41
CA LYS A 152 -6.15 23.32 4.54
C LYS A 152 -5.58 24.68 4.19
N TYR A 153 -5.55 25.59 5.16
CA TYR A 153 -4.94 26.89 5.00
C TYR A 153 -4.22 27.36 6.27
N ILE A 154 -3.18 28.15 6.09
CA ILE A 154 -2.64 29.05 7.11
C ILE A 154 -2.71 30.47 6.57
N PHE A 155 -3.23 31.36 7.42
CA PHE A 155 -3.37 32.77 7.13
C PHE A 155 -2.75 33.55 8.30
N PRO A 156 -1.43 33.80 8.29
CA PRO A 156 -0.71 34.25 9.48
C PRO A 156 -1.29 35.46 10.19
N THR A 157 -1.22 35.48 11.53
CA THR A 157 -1.75 36.58 12.35
C THR A 157 -0.79 37.78 12.44
N ASN A 158 0.40 37.68 11.84
CA ASN A 158 1.28 38.83 11.66
C ASN A 158 0.77 39.75 10.55
N ASP A 159 1.05 41.05 10.65
CA ASP A 159 0.68 42.04 9.63
C ASP A 159 -0.81 42.11 9.25
N LEU A 160 -1.72 41.97 10.24
CA LEU A 160 -3.17 42.15 10.11
C LEU A 160 -3.61 43.59 9.78
N THR A 161 -2.68 44.48 9.42
CA THR A 161 -3.01 45.87 9.10
C THR A 161 -3.92 45.92 7.88
N ALA A 162 -5.06 46.60 8.00
CA ALA A 162 -6.04 46.79 6.92
C ALA A 162 -5.48 47.44 5.65
N SER A 163 -4.24 47.94 5.69
CA SER A 163 -3.69 48.74 4.61
C SER A 163 -3.51 47.96 3.30
N TRP A 164 -3.24 46.65 3.30
CA TRP A 164 -3.18 45.81 2.09
C TRP A 164 -3.31 44.32 2.48
N PRO A 165 -4.51 43.83 2.81
CA PRO A 165 -4.69 42.45 3.27
C PRO A 165 -4.46 41.48 2.12
N SER A 166 -3.84 40.33 2.41
CA SER A 166 -3.90 39.21 1.48
C SER A 166 -5.34 38.68 1.48
N ALA A 167 -5.76 38.02 0.41
CA ALA A 167 -7.06 37.36 0.41
C ALA A 167 -7.02 36.11 -0.46
N VAL A 168 -7.87 35.15 -0.15
CA VAL A 168 -8.16 34.02 -1.03
C VAL A 168 -9.66 33.96 -1.25
N TYR A 169 -10.08 33.92 -2.51
CA TYR A 169 -11.47 33.83 -2.89
C TYR A 169 -11.70 32.55 -3.70
N VAL A 170 -12.86 31.93 -3.48
CA VAL A 170 -13.28 30.78 -4.30
C VAL A 170 -14.53 31.17 -5.06
N TYR A 171 -14.53 30.86 -6.35
CA TYR A 171 -15.63 31.12 -7.24
C TYR A 171 -16.08 29.87 -7.98
N THR A 172 -17.36 29.86 -8.34
CA THR A 172 -17.99 28.87 -9.21
C THR A 172 -18.53 29.56 -10.45
N GLU A 173 -18.38 28.90 -11.59
CA GLU A 173 -18.95 29.26 -12.88
C GLU A 173 -19.59 28.01 -13.50
N GLY A 174 -20.63 28.18 -14.31
CA GLY A 174 -21.32 27.12 -15.04
C GLY A 174 -22.09 27.71 -16.22
N ASP A 175 -22.74 26.87 -17.03
CA ASP A 175 -23.41 27.32 -18.26
C ASP A 175 -24.39 28.48 -18.04
N GLY A 176 -24.15 29.59 -18.75
CA GLY A 176 -25.02 30.76 -18.72
C GLY A 176 -25.05 31.52 -17.38
N LEU A 177 -24.21 31.14 -16.41
CA LEU A 177 -24.13 31.80 -15.11
C LEU A 177 -22.92 32.72 -15.01
N ASN A 178 -23.11 33.86 -14.36
CA ASN A 178 -21.98 34.73 -13.98
C ASN A 178 -21.13 34.03 -12.92
N ARG A 179 -19.84 34.37 -12.86
CA ARG A 179 -18.93 33.95 -11.79
C ARG A 179 -19.47 34.37 -10.42
N ILE A 180 -19.72 33.40 -9.54
CA ILE A 180 -20.25 33.62 -8.18
C ILE A 180 -19.16 33.37 -7.16
N LYS A 181 -18.95 34.29 -6.22
CA LYS A 181 -18.05 34.09 -5.07
C LYS A 181 -18.74 33.23 -4.03
N VAL A 182 -18.19 32.05 -3.73
CA VAL A 182 -18.77 31.06 -2.80
C VAL A 182 -17.99 30.94 -1.49
N ALA A 183 -16.74 31.41 -1.45
CA ALA A 183 -15.99 31.52 -0.20
C ALA A 183 -14.95 32.64 -0.27
N GLU A 184 -14.57 33.10 0.91
CA GLU A 184 -13.45 34.02 1.08
C GLU A 184 -12.67 33.69 2.37
N LEU A 185 -11.35 33.89 2.29
CA LEU A 185 -10.44 33.96 3.41
C LEU A 185 -9.80 35.35 3.38
N THR A 186 -9.99 36.09 4.47
CA THR A 186 -9.49 37.45 4.65
C THR A 186 -8.71 37.53 5.96
N THR A 187 -8.32 38.73 6.38
CA THR A 187 -7.74 38.97 7.71
C THR A 187 -8.59 38.46 8.87
N GLU A 188 -9.90 38.33 8.69
CA GLU A 188 -10.80 37.76 9.70
C GLU A 188 -10.62 36.23 9.86
N SER A 189 -10.04 35.58 8.85
CA SER A 189 -9.72 34.15 8.85
C SER A 189 -8.32 33.86 9.40
N ALA A 190 -7.64 34.85 9.97
CA ALA A 190 -6.25 34.73 10.37
C ALA A 190 -6.02 33.68 11.46
N THR A 191 -5.00 32.85 11.26
CA THR A 191 -4.60 31.72 12.08
C THR A 191 -3.14 31.39 11.81
N ASP A 192 -2.39 31.06 12.86
CA ASP A 192 -1.01 30.55 12.76
C ASP A 192 -0.95 29.01 12.82
N VAL A 193 -2.11 28.36 12.90
CA VAL A 193 -2.27 26.89 12.89
C VAL A 193 -3.07 26.51 11.65
N TRP A 194 -2.72 25.37 11.02
CA TRP A 194 -3.49 24.83 9.90
C TRP A 194 -4.96 24.68 10.28
N GLN A 195 -5.83 25.33 9.50
CA GLN A 195 -7.28 25.20 9.59
C GLN A 195 -7.81 24.55 8.32
N THR A 196 -8.95 23.88 8.39
CA THR A 196 -9.63 23.32 7.22
C THR A 196 -10.79 24.21 6.82
N LYS A 197 -10.88 24.54 5.54
CA LYS A 197 -12.03 25.24 4.96
C LYS A 197 -12.77 24.29 4.04
N GLU A 198 -14.05 24.09 4.30
CA GLU A 198 -14.98 23.43 3.39
C GLU A 198 -15.88 24.48 2.71
N VAL A 199 -16.12 24.28 1.42
CA VAL A 199 -16.91 25.16 0.56
C VAL A 199 -17.90 24.31 -0.22
N GLN A 200 -19.19 24.53 0.05
CA GLN A 200 -20.27 23.85 -0.66
C GLN A 200 -20.33 24.34 -2.11
N ILE A 201 -20.31 23.41 -3.05
CA ILE A 201 -20.44 23.64 -4.48
C ILE A 201 -21.71 22.92 -4.94
N ASN A 202 -22.68 23.68 -5.46
CA ASN A 202 -23.89 23.09 -6.00
C ASN A 202 -23.60 22.50 -7.39
N SER A 203 -24.33 21.46 -7.76
CA SER A 203 -24.28 20.89 -9.10
C SER A 203 -24.57 21.95 -10.16
N LEU A 204 -23.63 22.15 -11.07
CA LEU A 204 -23.75 23.05 -12.22
C LEU A 204 -23.31 22.32 -13.48
N ASP A 205 -24.00 22.58 -14.60
CA ASP A 205 -23.55 22.14 -15.91
C ASP A 205 -22.28 22.89 -16.30
N ASN A 206 -21.28 22.16 -16.83
CA ASN A 206 -19.94 22.67 -17.16
C ASN A 206 -19.29 23.47 -16.02
N LEU A 207 -19.39 22.92 -14.80
CA LEU A 207 -18.82 23.51 -13.60
C LEU A 207 -17.33 23.86 -13.79
N LYS A 208 -16.99 25.09 -13.43
CA LYS A 208 -15.62 25.58 -13.34
C LYS A 208 -15.39 26.22 -11.97
N LEU A 209 -14.33 25.80 -11.29
CA LEU A 209 -13.91 26.35 -10.01
C LEU A 209 -12.67 27.22 -10.19
N THR A 210 -12.66 28.35 -9.51
CA THR A 210 -11.52 29.28 -9.52
C THR A 210 -11.13 29.60 -8.08
N ILE A 211 -9.88 29.34 -7.71
CA ILE A 211 -9.24 29.85 -6.49
C ILE A 211 -8.40 31.07 -6.90
N GLU A 212 -8.77 32.22 -6.38
CA GLU A 212 -8.07 33.49 -6.60
C GLU A 212 -7.29 33.86 -5.35
N GLY A 213 -5.99 34.10 -5.48
CA GLY A 213 -5.14 34.67 -4.45
C GLY A 213 -4.86 36.13 -4.74
N VAL A 214 -5.16 37.02 -3.79
CA VAL A 214 -4.81 38.44 -3.85
C VAL A 214 -3.63 38.69 -2.93
N ILE A 215 -2.53 39.15 -3.52
CA ILE A 215 -1.30 39.42 -2.80
C ILE A 215 -1.46 40.67 -1.91
N GLY A 216 -1.18 40.50 -0.61
CA GLY A 216 -1.13 41.55 0.39
C GLY A 216 0.15 41.46 1.22
N ARG A 217 0.12 41.74 2.52
CA ARG A 217 1.31 41.59 3.40
C ARG A 217 1.50 40.17 3.95
N GLN A 218 0.44 39.39 4.03
CA GLN A 218 0.44 38.09 4.69
C GLN A 218 0.85 36.96 3.74
N LYS A 219 1.64 36.02 4.24
CA LYS A 219 2.05 34.81 3.53
C LYS A 219 1.00 33.72 3.71
N VAL A 220 0.00 33.71 2.84
CA VAL A 220 -1.06 32.69 2.90
C VAL A 220 -0.54 31.40 2.27
N ALA A 221 -0.83 30.26 2.89
CA ALA A 221 -0.56 28.95 2.33
C ALA A 221 -1.83 28.12 2.27
N LEU A 222 -1.97 27.33 1.20
CA LEU A 222 -3.01 26.35 1.00
C LEU A 222 -2.37 24.97 0.86
N ASP A 223 -3.03 23.95 1.41
CA ASP A 223 -2.59 22.56 1.34
C ASP A 223 -3.81 21.63 1.33
N GLU A 224 -3.60 20.33 1.09
CA GLU A 224 -4.63 19.29 1.08
C GLU A 224 -5.90 19.69 0.30
N ILE A 225 -5.70 20.29 -0.89
CA ILE A 225 -6.81 20.71 -1.74
C ILE A 225 -7.50 19.46 -2.29
N MET A 226 -8.78 19.31 -1.98
CA MET A 226 -9.60 18.17 -2.35
C MET A 226 -10.98 18.61 -2.86
N ILE A 227 -11.46 17.94 -3.90
CA ILE A 227 -12.86 18.01 -4.35
C ILE A 227 -13.51 16.69 -3.99
N LYS A 228 -14.46 16.75 -3.06
CA LYS A 228 -15.24 15.60 -2.56
C LYS A 228 -16.63 15.58 -3.22
N PRO A 229 -17.23 14.40 -3.44
CA PRO A 229 -18.62 14.30 -3.89
C PRO A 229 -19.59 14.65 -2.75
N GLY A 230 -20.77 15.14 -3.11
CA GLY A 230 -21.86 15.43 -2.18
C GLY A 230 -21.69 16.74 -1.39
N SER A 231 -22.48 16.86 -0.32
CA SER A 231 -22.47 18.05 0.55
C SER A 231 -21.29 18.05 1.53
N CYS A 232 -20.82 19.24 1.89
CA CYS A 232 -19.82 19.41 2.94
C CYS A 232 -20.31 18.90 4.31
N GLY A 233 -19.38 18.53 5.18
CA GLY A 233 -19.68 17.90 6.48
C GLY A 233 -20.11 16.42 6.40
N THR A 234 -20.25 15.85 5.20
CA THR A 234 -20.43 14.40 5.05
C THR A 234 -19.09 13.69 5.28
N VAL A 235 -19.06 12.69 6.17
CA VAL A 235 -17.84 11.93 6.47
C VAL A 235 -17.65 10.87 5.39
N LEU A 236 -16.61 11.02 4.57
CA LEU A 236 -16.29 10.04 3.54
C LEU A 236 -15.32 8.98 4.05
N PRO A 237 -15.65 7.69 3.91
CA PRO A 237 -14.74 6.63 4.32
C PRO A 237 -13.54 6.56 3.37
N CYS A 238 -12.40 6.09 3.88
CA CYS A 238 -11.06 6.11 3.27
C CYS A 238 -10.44 7.50 3.06
N VAL A 239 -11.19 8.59 3.24
CA VAL A 239 -10.70 9.98 3.12
C VAL A 239 -10.68 10.65 4.50
N ASP A 240 -11.84 10.72 5.15
CA ASP A 240 -12.00 11.37 6.46
C ASP A 240 -11.87 10.39 7.62
N SER A 241 -12.07 9.08 7.35
CA SER A 241 -11.92 8.01 8.34
C SER A 241 -11.52 6.70 7.68
N ASN A 242 -10.69 5.90 8.36
CA ASN A 242 -10.38 4.54 7.90
C ASN A 242 -11.20 3.52 8.71
N PRO A 243 -12.25 2.91 8.14
CA PRO A 243 -13.04 1.87 8.81
C PRO A 243 -12.34 0.52 8.89
N CYS A 244 -11.23 0.32 8.17
CA CYS A 244 -10.53 -0.97 8.14
C CYS A 244 -9.80 -1.26 9.45
N GLN A 245 -10.00 -2.48 9.94
CA GLN A 245 -9.31 -2.99 11.13
C GLN A 245 -8.08 -3.81 10.73
N ASN A 246 -7.25 -4.13 11.72
CA ASN A 246 -6.15 -5.10 11.59
C ASN A 246 -5.19 -4.81 10.43
N GLY A 247 -4.97 -3.52 10.14
CA GLY A 247 -4.08 -3.07 9.07
C GLY A 247 -4.61 -3.32 7.66
N GLY A 248 -5.93 -3.48 7.48
CA GLY A 248 -6.57 -3.54 6.17
C GLY A 248 -6.42 -2.23 5.38
N THR A 249 -6.28 -2.35 4.06
CA THR A 249 -6.24 -1.19 3.15
C THR A 249 -7.66 -0.78 2.78
N CYS A 250 -8.00 0.49 3.01
CA CYS A 250 -9.31 1.03 2.67
C CYS A 250 -9.46 1.29 1.18
N VAL A 251 -10.56 0.82 0.60
CA VAL A 251 -10.92 1.02 -0.80
C VAL A 251 -12.30 1.69 -0.85
N PRO A 252 -12.39 2.94 -1.35
CA PRO A 252 -13.67 3.63 -1.46
C PRO A 252 -14.53 2.99 -2.56
N VAL A 253 -15.83 2.89 -2.31
CA VAL A 253 -16.85 2.39 -3.25
C VAL A 253 -18.04 3.34 -3.19
N GLY A 254 -18.04 4.35 -4.06
CA GLY A 254 -18.98 5.48 -4.00
C GLY A 254 -18.91 6.19 -2.65
N THR A 255 -20.03 6.28 -1.94
CA THR A 255 -20.12 6.84 -0.57
C THR A 255 -19.84 5.82 0.54
N THR A 256 -19.47 4.59 0.19
CA THR A 256 -19.15 3.50 1.14
C THR A 256 -17.68 3.10 1.02
N ALA A 257 -17.23 2.17 1.85
CA ALA A 257 -15.90 1.60 1.73
C ALA A 257 -15.91 0.09 1.95
N THR A 258 -14.92 -0.56 1.35
CA THR A 258 -14.56 -1.95 1.61
C THR A 258 -13.08 -2.02 1.96
N CYS A 259 -12.64 -3.11 2.57
CA CYS A 259 -11.26 -3.28 2.96
C CYS A 259 -10.61 -4.46 2.25
N VAL A 260 -9.39 -4.23 1.77
CA VAL A 260 -8.49 -5.31 1.36
C VAL A 260 -7.68 -5.72 2.57
N CYS A 261 -7.93 -6.93 3.07
CA CYS A 261 -7.20 -7.46 4.22
C CYS A 261 -5.79 -7.86 3.78
N ASN A 262 -4.82 -7.00 4.10
CA ASN A 262 -3.41 -7.15 3.71
C ASN A 262 -2.74 -8.41 4.28
N THR A 263 -3.39 -9.05 5.25
CA THR A 263 -2.95 -10.33 5.80
C THR A 263 -4.07 -11.34 5.68
N CYS A 264 -3.72 -12.58 5.36
CA CYS A 264 -4.66 -13.70 5.37
C CYS A 264 -5.00 -14.19 6.79
N MET A 265 -4.75 -13.35 7.80
CA MET A 265 -5.10 -13.59 9.19
C MET A 265 -6.50 -13.03 9.50
N TYR A 266 -7.04 -12.14 8.65
CA TYR A 266 -8.33 -11.50 8.85
C TYR A 266 -9.19 -11.53 7.58
N THR A 267 -10.50 -11.51 7.78
CA THR A 267 -11.53 -11.43 6.73
C THR A 267 -12.69 -10.56 7.22
N GLY A 268 -13.75 -10.47 6.41
CA GLY A 268 -14.87 -9.57 6.63
C GLY A 268 -14.75 -8.29 5.80
N THR A 269 -15.81 -7.50 5.76
CA THR A 269 -15.88 -6.29 4.93
C THR A 269 -14.86 -5.23 5.38
N PHE A 270 -14.53 -5.22 6.68
CA PHE A 270 -13.61 -4.29 7.33
C PHE A 270 -12.42 -4.99 7.99
N CYS A 271 -12.12 -6.24 7.61
CA CYS A 271 -11.05 -7.06 8.21
C CYS A 271 -11.22 -7.28 9.72
N GLU A 272 -12.46 -7.30 10.19
CA GLU A 272 -12.85 -7.41 11.58
C GLU A 272 -12.83 -8.86 12.11
N THR A 273 -12.88 -9.85 11.22
CA THR A 273 -12.99 -11.27 11.58
C THR A 273 -11.63 -11.96 11.50
N ALA A 274 -11.11 -12.45 12.63
CA ALA A 274 -9.89 -13.25 12.64
C ALA A 274 -10.14 -14.67 12.07
N VAL A 275 -9.33 -15.06 11.09
CA VAL A 275 -9.34 -16.40 10.46
C VAL A 275 -7.99 -17.09 10.49
N GLY A 276 -6.93 -16.35 10.86
CA GLY A 276 -5.63 -16.91 11.12
C GLY A 276 -5.51 -17.45 12.53
N HIS A 277 -4.67 -18.45 12.70
CA HIS A 277 -4.38 -19.06 14.00
C HIS A 277 -2.90 -18.96 14.29
N VAL A 278 -2.55 -18.61 15.53
CA VAL A 278 -1.16 -18.43 15.97
C VAL A 278 -0.93 -19.18 17.27
N CYS A 279 0.20 -19.86 17.34
CA CYS A 279 0.78 -20.40 18.56
C CYS A 279 2.21 -19.86 18.70
N THR A 280 2.36 -18.76 19.44
CA THR A 280 3.68 -18.27 19.91
C THR A 280 4.07 -18.88 21.25
N PHE A 281 3.18 -19.67 21.87
CA PHE A 281 3.37 -20.29 23.18
C PHE A 281 3.59 -19.31 24.35
N GLU A 282 3.45 -18.01 24.15
CA GLU A 282 3.48 -16.98 25.20
C GLU A 282 2.27 -17.07 26.15
N SER A 283 1.16 -17.63 25.67
CA SER A 283 -0.04 -17.91 26.45
C SER A 283 -0.53 -19.33 26.19
N SER A 284 -1.57 -19.75 26.92
CA SER A 284 -2.22 -21.05 26.71
C SER A 284 -3.12 -21.11 25.46
N SER A 285 -3.30 -20.01 24.71
CA SER A 285 -4.10 -20.03 23.48
C SER A 285 -3.28 -20.62 22.33
N CYS A 286 -3.50 -21.90 22.04
CA CYS A 286 -2.93 -22.55 20.87
C CYS A 286 -3.96 -23.47 20.20
N PHE A 287 -3.95 -23.49 18.87
CA PHE A 287 -4.81 -24.35 18.07
C PHE A 287 -4.26 -25.77 17.92
N LEU A 288 -3.05 -26.02 18.42
CA LEU A 288 -2.44 -27.33 18.52
C LEU A 288 -2.59 -27.83 19.94
N VAL A 289 -3.01 -29.09 20.08
CA VAL A 289 -3.15 -29.78 21.35
C VAL A 289 -2.33 -31.06 21.32
N ASP A 290 -1.78 -31.42 22.47
CA ASP A 290 -1.04 -32.66 22.64
C ASP A 290 -1.97 -33.89 22.49
N SER A 291 -1.44 -34.97 21.94
CA SER A 291 -2.20 -36.15 21.57
C SER A 291 -2.02 -37.26 22.60
N ALA A 292 -3.12 -37.76 23.15
CA ALA A 292 -3.07 -38.91 24.06
C ALA A 292 -2.61 -40.23 23.40
N ASN A 293 -2.37 -40.25 22.08
CA ASN A 293 -2.00 -41.44 21.31
C ASN A 293 -0.52 -41.43 20.89
N ASP A 294 0.36 -40.87 21.72
CA ASP A 294 1.80 -40.86 21.49
C ASP A 294 2.56 -41.53 22.65
N ASN A 295 3.90 -41.37 22.69
CA ASN A 295 4.74 -41.95 23.72
C ASN A 295 5.12 -40.94 24.81
N PHE A 296 5.08 -39.64 24.50
CA PHE A 296 5.45 -38.53 25.38
C PHE A 296 5.03 -37.18 24.80
N ASP A 297 4.95 -36.18 25.68
CA ASP A 297 4.30 -34.91 25.34
C ASP A 297 5.32 -33.83 24.92
N TRP A 298 4.85 -32.88 24.12
CA TRP A 298 5.56 -31.63 23.89
C TRP A 298 5.53 -30.76 25.16
N THR A 299 6.71 -30.30 25.58
CA THR A 299 6.87 -29.53 26.82
C THR A 299 7.17 -28.07 26.50
N ARG A 300 6.57 -27.15 27.25
CA ARG A 300 6.84 -25.72 27.13
C ARG A 300 8.11 -25.34 27.88
N GLN A 301 8.99 -24.56 27.25
CA GLN A 301 10.28 -24.14 27.80
C GLN A 301 10.54 -22.66 27.51
N GLN A 302 11.33 -22.02 28.37
CA GLN A 302 11.75 -20.62 28.25
C GLN A 302 13.24 -20.49 27.86
N TYR A 303 14.10 -21.27 28.52
CA TYR A 303 15.55 -21.19 28.36
C TYR A 303 16.06 -22.33 27.47
N GLY A 304 17.35 -22.65 27.59
CA GLY A 304 17.91 -23.84 26.93
C GLY A 304 17.18 -25.12 27.32
N THR A 305 17.15 -26.09 26.41
CA THR A 305 16.70 -27.45 26.72
C THR A 305 17.54 -28.05 27.87
N PRO A 306 16.97 -28.89 28.75
CA PRO A 306 17.68 -29.42 29.92
C PRO A 306 18.89 -30.29 29.60
N SER A 307 18.84 -31.01 28.46
CA SER A 307 19.91 -31.90 28.04
C SER A 307 21.08 -31.14 27.38
N SER A 308 22.31 -31.61 27.58
CA SER A 308 23.49 -30.96 26.99
C SER A 308 23.59 -31.25 25.49
N TYR A 309 24.32 -30.44 24.71
CA TYR A 309 24.54 -30.66 23.26
C TYR A 309 23.27 -30.61 22.39
N THR A 310 22.15 -30.18 22.97
CA THR A 310 20.89 -29.92 22.27
C THR A 310 20.60 -28.41 22.23
N GLY A 311 19.39 -28.04 21.87
CA GLY A 311 18.95 -26.66 21.89
C GLY A 311 17.45 -26.59 21.60
N PRO A 312 16.92 -25.37 21.46
CA PRO A 312 17.61 -24.07 21.31
C PRO A 312 18.17 -23.52 22.64
N VAL A 313 18.84 -22.36 22.61
CA VAL A 313 19.24 -21.63 23.83
C VAL A 313 18.10 -20.78 24.43
N GLY A 314 17.01 -20.61 23.68
CA GLY A 314 15.81 -19.85 24.02
C GLY A 314 14.83 -19.82 22.83
N ALA A 315 13.65 -19.24 23.06
CA ALA A 315 12.61 -19.07 22.04
C ALA A 315 13.10 -18.32 20.79
N TYR A 316 12.45 -18.56 19.65
CA TYR A 316 12.66 -17.78 18.43
C TYR A 316 12.01 -16.40 18.56
N GLU A 317 10.75 -16.36 19.01
CA GLU A 317 9.99 -15.14 19.25
C GLU A 317 9.47 -15.17 20.70
N GLY A 318 9.49 -14.02 21.38
CA GLY A 318 8.98 -13.95 22.75
C GLY A 318 9.89 -14.63 23.77
N GLN A 319 9.31 -15.42 24.67
CA GLN A 319 9.99 -16.06 25.79
C GLN A 319 9.86 -17.58 25.75
N TYR A 320 8.79 -18.13 25.19
CA TYR A 320 8.44 -19.53 25.33
C TYR A 320 8.34 -20.24 23.99
N TYR A 321 8.69 -21.51 23.98
CA TYR A 321 8.59 -22.40 22.83
C TYR A 321 8.17 -23.80 23.30
N LEU A 322 7.81 -24.68 22.36
CA LEU A 322 7.59 -26.10 22.67
C LEU A 322 8.80 -26.93 22.23
N TYR A 323 9.17 -27.93 23.03
CA TYR A 323 10.19 -28.89 22.67
C TYR A 323 9.88 -30.29 23.16
N THR A 324 10.59 -31.26 22.60
CA THR A 324 10.54 -32.66 23.01
C THR A 324 11.86 -33.05 23.65
N GLU A 325 11.83 -33.58 24.87
CA GLU A 325 13.02 -34.03 25.60
C GLU A 325 13.38 -35.47 25.20
N GLY A 326 14.52 -35.64 24.52
CA GLY A 326 14.98 -36.93 24.01
C GLY A 326 15.69 -37.81 25.04
N SER A 327 16.00 -37.32 26.23
CA SER A 327 16.71 -38.11 27.25
C SER A 327 15.84 -39.19 27.93
N TYR A 328 16.46 -39.94 28.83
CA TYR A 328 15.81 -41.03 29.56
C TYR A 328 14.50 -40.55 30.23
N PRO A 329 13.39 -41.29 30.13
CA PRO A 329 13.29 -42.68 29.70
C PRO A 329 12.96 -42.90 28.21
N ARG A 330 13.06 -41.87 27.36
CA ARG A 330 12.70 -42.01 25.95
C ARG A 330 13.65 -42.94 25.19
N VAL A 331 13.10 -43.72 24.26
CA VAL A 331 13.83 -44.68 23.42
C VAL A 331 13.64 -44.40 21.92
N GLN A 332 14.50 -44.99 21.09
CA GLN A 332 14.48 -44.73 19.65
C GLN A 332 13.12 -45.08 19.04
N GLY A 333 12.55 -44.12 18.30
CA GLY A 333 11.24 -44.28 17.66
C GLY A 333 10.06 -43.79 18.50
N ASP A 334 10.27 -43.41 19.76
CA ASP A 334 9.24 -42.74 20.57
C ASP A 334 8.78 -41.46 19.88
N LYS A 335 7.49 -41.17 20.01
CA LYS A 335 6.84 -40.03 19.35
C LYS A 335 6.19 -39.08 20.34
N ALA A 336 6.22 -37.80 19.97
CA ALA A 336 5.41 -36.75 20.57
C ALA A 336 4.59 -36.07 19.47
N ILE A 337 3.29 -35.92 19.67
CA ILE A 337 2.35 -35.55 18.62
C ILE A 337 1.46 -34.39 19.07
N LEU A 338 1.50 -33.30 18.31
CA LEU A 338 0.50 -32.24 18.38
C LEU A 338 -0.51 -32.40 17.24
N GLU A 339 -1.79 -32.22 17.54
CA GLU A 339 -2.88 -32.22 16.57
C GLU A 339 -3.66 -30.90 16.60
N SER A 340 -4.13 -30.44 15.44
CA SER A 340 -4.97 -29.24 15.38
C SER A 340 -6.36 -29.49 15.99
N ASN A 341 -6.83 -28.62 16.88
CA ASN A 341 -8.18 -28.67 17.44
C ASN A 341 -9.22 -27.84 16.66
N LEU A 342 -8.90 -27.49 15.41
CA LEU A 342 -9.74 -26.68 14.53
C LEU A 342 -10.66 -27.53 13.64
N VAL A 343 -11.67 -26.85 13.08
CA VAL A 343 -12.47 -27.29 11.93
C VAL A 343 -12.17 -26.33 10.77
N PHE A 344 -11.72 -26.85 9.63
CA PHE A 344 -11.28 -26.02 8.51
C PHE A 344 -12.37 -25.84 7.45
N GLU A 345 -12.32 -24.73 6.73
CA GLU A 345 -13.04 -24.56 5.48
C GLU A 345 -12.27 -25.26 4.35
N ALA A 346 -12.98 -25.73 3.32
CA ALA A 346 -12.36 -26.38 2.17
C ALA A 346 -11.59 -25.38 1.30
N LYS A 347 -10.30 -25.17 1.59
CA LYS A 347 -9.39 -24.28 0.85
C LYS A 347 -7.92 -24.57 1.15
N THR A 348 -7.03 -23.84 0.48
CA THR A 348 -5.58 -23.90 0.74
C THR A 348 -5.18 -22.86 1.79
N TYR A 349 -4.50 -23.34 2.82
CA TYR A 349 -3.94 -22.55 3.92
C TYR A 349 -2.41 -22.52 3.84
N CYS A 350 -1.82 -21.50 4.45
CA CYS A 350 -0.37 -21.36 4.61
C CYS A 350 0.01 -21.67 6.05
N LEU A 351 0.76 -22.75 6.26
CA LEU A 351 1.40 -23.04 7.56
C LEU A 351 2.83 -22.50 7.55
N LYS A 352 3.15 -21.66 8.53
CA LYS A 352 4.49 -21.20 8.85
C LYS A 352 4.86 -21.65 10.25
N MET A 353 6.12 -22.04 10.45
CA MET A 353 6.61 -22.51 11.75
C MET A 353 8.13 -22.34 11.82
N GLN A 354 8.65 -22.00 12.99
CA GLN A 354 10.07 -22.09 13.28
C GLN A 354 10.36 -23.42 13.97
N TYR A 355 11.46 -24.06 13.58
CA TYR A 355 11.88 -25.32 14.19
C TYR A 355 13.39 -25.33 14.47
N HIS A 356 13.78 -26.08 15.49
CA HIS A 356 15.18 -26.23 15.90
C HIS A 356 15.48 -27.71 16.12
N MET A 357 16.63 -28.16 15.59
CA MET A 357 17.08 -29.55 15.69
C MET A 357 18.62 -29.57 15.76
N ARG A 358 19.18 -29.57 16.96
CA ARG A 358 20.63 -29.57 17.19
C ARG A 358 21.08 -30.81 17.95
N ASP A 359 22.10 -31.45 17.41
CA ASP A 359 22.86 -32.54 18.01
C ASP A 359 24.35 -32.28 17.78
N GLU A 360 25.09 -31.82 18.79
CA GLU A 360 26.54 -31.57 18.65
C GLU A 360 27.38 -32.83 18.81
N ARG A 361 26.76 -34.00 18.97
CA ARG A 361 27.46 -35.28 18.93
C ARG A 361 27.34 -35.89 17.54
N PRO A 362 28.35 -36.65 17.08
CA PRO A 362 28.25 -37.41 15.85
C PRO A 362 27.37 -38.64 16.11
N THR A 363 26.04 -38.48 16.07
CA THR A 363 25.04 -39.37 15.44
C THR A 363 23.67 -39.36 16.16
N SER A 364 22.64 -39.42 15.30
CA SER A 364 21.27 -39.91 15.49
C SER A 364 20.23 -39.00 16.13
N MET A 365 20.30 -37.69 15.89
CA MET A 365 19.14 -36.79 15.94
C MET A 365 17.90 -37.40 15.26
N GLY A 366 16.74 -37.11 15.84
CA GLY A 366 15.43 -37.58 15.41
C GLY A 366 14.89 -36.95 14.12
N SER A 367 13.58 -36.98 13.98
CA SER A 367 12.86 -36.44 12.82
C SER A 367 11.63 -35.63 13.24
N LEU A 368 11.42 -34.51 12.56
CA LEU A 368 10.22 -33.68 12.65
C LEU A 368 9.37 -33.87 11.40
N TYR A 369 8.08 -34.10 11.58
CA TYR A 369 7.10 -34.25 10.51
C TYR A 369 5.96 -33.25 10.67
N VAL A 370 5.49 -32.72 9.54
CA VAL A 370 4.14 -32.14 9.44
C VAL A 370 3.32 -33.02 8.51
N LYS A 371 2.17 -33.49 8.99
CA LYS A 371 1.28 -34.40 8.27
C LYS A 371 -0.14 -33.84 8.25
N THR A 372 -0.92 -34.28 7.27
CA THR A 372 -2.37 -34.03 7.21
C THR A 372 -3.12 -35.36 7.23
N LYS A 373 -4.16 -35.48 8.05
CA LYS A 373 -5.02 -36.67 8.10
C LYS A 373 -6.46 -36.27 7.83
N GLN A 374 -7.08 -36.82 6.78
CA GLN A 374 -8.45 -36.51 6.38
C GLN A 374 -9.37 -37.67 6.80
N GLY A 375 -10.26 -37.43 7.77
CA GLY A 375 -11.16 -38.45 8.29
C GLY A 375 -10.44 -39.73 8.73
N SER A 376 -10.88 -40.87 8.19
CA SER A 376 -10.28 -42.20 8.47
C SER A 376 -9.09 -42.54 7.56
N ASN A 377 -8.70 -41.69 6.62
CA ASN A 377 -7.61 -41.97 5.71
C ASN A 377 -6.26 -41.99 6.45
N PRO A 378 -5.25 -42.73 5.93
CA PRO A 378 -3.89 -42.65 6.44
C PRO A 378 -3.36 -41.22 6.41
N ALA A 379 -2.59 -40.83 7.43
CA ALA A 379 -1.95 -39.51 7.47
C ALA A 379 -0.93 -39.39 6.33
N VAL A 380 -0.95 -38.25 5.65
CA VAL A 380 -0.03 -37.95 4.54
C VAL A 380 1.04 -36.98 5.02
N THR A 381 2.31 -37.36 4.91
CA THR A 381 3.45 -36.47 5.21
C THR A 381 3.52 -35.35 4.18
N ARG A 382 3.54 -34.11 4.67
CA ARG A 382 3.67 -32.90 3.85
C ARG A 382 5.03 -32.24 4.00
N PHE A 383 5.66 -32.42 5.17
CA PHE A 383 7.03 -32.02 5.43
C PHE A 383 7.72 -33.04 6.32
N GLN A 384 9.02 -33.22 6.10
CA GLN A 384 9.89 -34.02 6.94
C GLN A 384 11.28 -33.41 6.99
N LYS A 385 11.84 -33.32 8.19
CA LYS A 385 13.28 -33.10 8.40
C LYS A 385 13.83 -34.10 9.42
N SER A 386 15.06 -34.52 9.19
CA SER A 386 15.74 -35.54 9.98
C SER A 386 17.20 -35.16 10.13
N GLY A 387 17.81 -35.59 11.24
CA GLY A 387 19.22 -35.32 11.51
C GLY A 387 19.48 -33.89 11.97
N HIS A 388 20.74 -33.61 12.33
CA HIS A 388 21.20 -32.30 12.79
C HIS A 388 20.96 -31.19 11.74
N GLN A 389 20.38 -30.06 12.14
CA GLN A 389 20.05 -28.93 11.26
C GLN A 389 20.85 -27.64 11.56
N GLY A 390 21.78 -27.67 12.52
CA GLY A 390 22.57 -26.51 12.96
C GLY A 390 22.14 -25.98 14.32
N SER A 391 22.82 -24.93 14.78
CA SER A 391 22.53 -24.24 16.04
C SER A 391 21.41 -23.20 15.95
N ASP A 392 21.04 -22.80 14.74
CA ASP A 392 20.06 -21.73 14.51
C ASP A 392 18.66 -22.30 14.30
N TRP A 393 17.66 -21.51 14.68
CA TRP A 393 16.27 -21.72 14.27
C TRP A 393 16.15 -21.74 12.74
N LYS A 394 15.29 -22.63 12.23
CA LYS A 394 15.00 -22.80 10.80
C LYS A 394 13.52 -22.54 10.55
N SER A 395 13.21 -21.92 9.41
CA SER A 395 11.83 -21.60 9.03
C SER A 395 11.25 -22.65 8.09
N LEU A 396 10.01 -23.04 8.35
CA LEU A 396 9.14 -23.84 7.50
C LEU A 396 8.02 -22.97 6.94
N GLN A 397 7.73 -23.12 5.65
CA GLN A 397 6.56 -22.56 4.99
C GLN A 397 5.94 -23.63 4.07
N LEU A 398 4.64 -23.88 4.19
CA LEU A 398 3.96 -24.97 3.49
C LEU A 398 2.51 -24.63 3.14
N ASN A 399 2.13 -24.90 1.89
CA ASN A 399 0.75 -24.89 1.44
C ASN A 399 0.04 -26.20 1.84
N LEU A 400 -1.09 -26.08 2.52
CA LEU A 400 -1.91 -27.19 2.99
C LEU A 400 -3.35 -27.05 2.47
N SER A 401 -3.80 -28.01 1.65
CA SER A 401 -5.22 -28.12 1.31
C SER A 401 -5.95 -28.81 2.45
N LEU A 402 -6.82 -28.07 3.14
CA LEU A 402 -7.55 -28.51 4.32
C LEU A 402 -9.05 -28.41 4.08
N ASP A 403 -9.82 -29.20 4.82
CA ASP A 403 -11.27 -29.18 4.86
C ASP A 403 -11.79 -29.55 6.26
N SER A 404 -13.11 -29.59 6.42
CA SER A 404 -13.77 -29.88 7.70
C SER A 404 -13.42 -31.25 8.31
N GLN A 405 -12.85 -32.18 7.52
CA GLN A 405 -12.45 -33.51 7.98
C GLN A 405 -10.94 -33.65 8.18
N THR A 406 -10.16 -32.61 7.87
CA THR A 406 -8.71 -32.65 7.92
C THR A 406 -8.18 -32.25 9.30
N LYS A 407 -7.12 -32.92 9.76
CA LYS A 407 -6.30 -32.55 10.92
C LYS A 407 -4.86 -32.27 10.47
N ILE A 408 -4.27 -31.22 11.01
CA ILE A 408 -2.83 -30.96 10.93
C ILE A 408 -2.18 -31.70 12.10
N ILE A 409 -1.10 -32.43 11.83
CA ILE A 409 -0.36 -33.21 12.82
C ILE A 409 1.12 -32.79 12.76
N ILE A 410 1.68 -32.39 13.90
CA ILE A 410 3.11 -32.13 14.06
C ILE A 410 3.68 -33.26 14.94
N GLU A 411 4.53 -34.09 14.35
CA GLU A 411 5.07 -35.29 15.00
C GLU A 411 6.59 -35.16 15.12
N SER A 412 7.09 -35.21 16.35
CA SER A 412 8.50 -35.44 16.64
C SER A 412 8.73 -36.94 16.84
N VAL A 413 9.80 -37.47 16.27
CA VAL A 413 10.24 -38.86 16.45
C VAL A 413 11.66 -38.84 16.98
N ARG A 414 11.85 -39.40 18.17
CA ARG A 414 13.18 -39.49 18.79
C ARG A 414 14.10 -40.38 17.96
N GLY A 415 15.32 -39.89 17.73
CA GLY A 415 16.37 -40.66 17.06
C GLY A 415 17.06 -41.66 17.99
N ALA A 416 18.24 -42.14 17.64
CA ALA A 416 18.93 -43.17 18.45
C ALA A 416 19.65 -42.57 19.68
N SER A 417 19.93 -41.27 19.67
CA SER A 417 20.61 -40.54 20.74
C SER A 417 19.61 -39.82 21.65
N TRP A 418 19.99 -39.63 22.91
CA TRP A 418 19.27 -38.75 23.83
C TRP A 418 19.41 -37.27 23.43
N ALA A 419 20.45 -36.90 22.66
CA ALA A 419 20.61 -35.59 22.03
C ALA A 419 19.69 -35.45 20.80
N SER A 420 18.39 -35.67 20.98
CA SER A 420 17.36 -35.63 19.92
C SER A 420 16.27 -34.62 20.23
N ASP A 421 16.59 -33.56 20.97
CA ASP A 421 15.59 -32.54 21.27
C ASP A 421 15.20 -31.80 19.99
N ILE A 422 13.90 -31.67 19.79
CA ILE A 422 13.30 -30.94 18.67
C ILE A 422 12.43 -29.87 19.28
N ALA A 423 12.60 -28.63 18.84
CA ALA A 423 11.78 -27.52 19.27
C ALA A 423 11.03 -26.89 18.11
N ILE A 424 9.87 -26.32 18.42
CA ILE A 424 9.05 -25.51 17.52
C ILE A 424 8.64 -24.22 18.21
N ASP A 425 8.53 -23.17 17.41
CA ASP A 425 8.07 -21.86 17.85
C ASP A 425 7.35 -21.11 16.71
N ASP A 426 6.59 -20.08 17.07
CA ASP A 426 5.84 -19.20 16.16
C ASP A 426 5.07 -19.95 15.06
N VAL A 427 4.19 -20.87 15.47
CA VAL A 427 3.37 -21.66 14.54
C VAL A 427 2.17 -20.83 14.08
N ARG A 428 2.14 -20.45 12.80
CA ARG A 428 1.08 -19.62 12.21
C ARG A 428 0.38 -20.35 11.08
N LEU A 429 -0.95 -20.35 11.11
CA LEU A 429 -1.79 -20.86 10.03
C LEU A 429 -2.64 -19.72 9.47
N SER A 430 -2.42 -19.35 8.21
CA SER A 430 -3.15 -18.29 7.52
C SER A 430 -4.18 -18.85 6.54
N GLY A 431 -5.31 -18.15 6.37
CA GLY A 431 -6.47 -18.58 5.59
C GLY A 431 -6.34 -18.51 4.07
N CYS A 432 -5.12 -18.40 3.54
CA CYS A 432 -4.82 -18.35 2.11
C CYS A 432 -3.49 -19.08 1.84
N PRO A 433 -3.15 -19.38 0.57
CA PRO A 433 -1.85 -19.94 0.22
C PRO A 433 -0.66 -19.04 0.62
N CYS A 434 0.46 -19.67 0.91
CA CYS A 434 1.79 -19.09 0.76
C CYS A 434 2.09 -18.93 -0.74
#